data_AF-A0A290X550-F1
#
_entry.id   AF-A0A290X550-F1
#
_cell.length_a   1.000
_cell.length_b   1.000
_cell.length_c   1.000
_cell.angle_alpha   90.00
_cell.angle_beta   90.00
_cell.angle_gamma   90.00
#
_symmetry.space_group_name_H-M   'P 1'
#
loop_
_entity.id
_entity.type
_entity.pdbx_description
1 polymer ?
#
loop_
_entity_poly.entity_id
_entity_poly.type
_entity_poly.pdbx_seq_one_letter_code
_entity_poly.pdbx_strand_id
1 'polypeptide(L)'
;MSKEFLLSSLGLSRATISRKEKDASLLSKDESERVLGVETLIGMVQAMVEQSGDPAGFDAARWVSDWLSKPLPALAGATPASYMDTFEGQKLVAELLSMTQSGAYA
;
A
#
# COMPACT_ATOMS: atom_id res chain seq x y z
N MET A 1 -4.18 -7.55 7.14
CA MET A 1 -5.16 -6.45 6.98
C MET A 1 -6.47 -6.98 6.42
N SER A 2 -7.64 -6.45 6.81
CA SER A 2 -8.93 -6.85 6.23
C SER A 2 -9.21 -6.14 4.91
N LYS A 3 -10.07 -6.73 4.07
CA LYS A 3 -10.55 -6.08 2.82
C LYS A 3 -11.22 -4.74 3.11
N GLU A 4 -12.04 -4.64 4.17
CA GLU A 4 -12.69 -3.37 4.52
C GLU A 4 -11.71 -2.26 4.85
N PHE A 5 -10.67 -2.57 5.64
CA PHE A 5 -9.66 -1.58 5.98
C PHE A 5 -8.93 -1.08 4.73
N LEU A 6 -8.53 -2.00 3.84
CA LEU A 6 -7.88 -1.63 2.58
C LEU A 6 -8.76 -0.74 1.71
N LEU A 7 -10.03 -1.09 1.54
CA LEU A 7 -10.94 -0.27 0.75
C LEU A 7 -11.08 1.13 1.38
N SER A 8 -11.19 1.22 2.70
CA SER A 8 -11.28 2.51 3.38
C SER A 8 -10.01 3.36 3.25
N SER A 9 -8.82 2.76 3.33
CA SER A 9 -7.54 3.47 3.21
C SER A 9 -7.29 4.00 1.79
N LEU A 10 -7.89 3.37 0.78
CA LEU A 10 -7.83 3.81 -0.62
C LEU A 10 -8.96 4.79 -0.98
N GLY A 11 -9.79 5.18 -0.01
CA GLY A 11 -10.98 6.02 -0.27
C GLY A 11 -12.01 5.33 -1.17
N LEU A 12 -12.04 3.99 -1.19
CA LEU A 12 -12.95 3.18 -1.99
C LEU A 12 -14.17 2.79 -1.17
N SER A 13 -15.37 3.10 -1.68
CA SER A 13 -16.60 2.69 -1.03
C SER A 13 -16.81 1.18 -1.16
N ARG A 14 -16.93 0.48 -0.02
CA ARG A 14 -17.26 -0.96 0.01
C ARG A 14 -18.53 -1.29 -0.78
N ALA A 15 -19.54 -0.44 -0.70
CA ALA A 15 -20.79 -0.64 -1.43
C ALA A 15 -20.58 -0.53 -2.94
N THR A 16 -19.80 0.47 -3.39
CA THR A 16 -19.46 0.64 -4.81
C THR A 16 -18.65 -0.54 -5.32
N ILE A 17 -17.59 -0.93 -4.62
CA ILE A 17 -16.73 -2.07 -5.02
C ILE A 17 -17.52 -3.38 -5.05
N SER A 18 -18.35 -3.65 -4.04
CA SER A 18 -19.18 -4.86 -4.02
C SER A 18 -20.19 -4.91 -5.16
N ARG A 19 -20.78 -3.75 -5.53
CA ARG A 19 -21.64 -3.67 -6.72
C ARG A 19 -20.84 -3.96 -7.99
N LYS A 20 -19.66 -3.32 -8.14
CA LYS A 20 -18.82 -3.52 -9.32
C LYS A 20 -18.37 -4.98 -9.50
N GLU A 21 -18.05 -5.66 -8.39
CA GLU A 21 -17.73 -7.09 -8.38
C GLU A 21 -18.89 -7.95 -8.86
N LYS A 22 -20.12 -7.70 -8.37
CA LYS A 22 -21.34 -8.42 -8.80
C LYS A 22 -21.63 -8.22 -10.27
N ASP A 23 -21.44 -7.00 -10.76
CA ASP A 23 -21.76 -6.61 -12.13
C ASP A 23 -20.61 -6.90 -13.11
N ALA A 24 -19.49 -7.49 -12.64
CA ALA A 24 -18.25 -7.68 -13.39
C ALA A 24 -17.76 -6.40 -14.11
N SER A 25 -18.00 -5.25 -13.50
CA SER A 25 -17.66 -3.94 -14.06
C SER A 25 -16.27 -3.49 -13.61
N LEU A 26 -15.58 -2.74 -14.47
CA LEU A 26 -14.25 -2.24 -14.19
C LEU A 26 -14.24 -1.16 -13.09
N LEU A 27 -13.12 -1.07 -12.39
CA LEU A 27 -12.78 0.10 -11.58
C LEU A 27 -12.70 1.35 -12.48
N SER A 28 -12.99 2.52 -11.93
CA SER A 28 -12.68 3.77 -12.62
C SER A 28 -11.17 3.94 -12.72
N LYS A 29 -10.71 4.92 -13.50
CA LYS A 29 -9.27 5.22 -13.61
C LYS A 29 -8.68 5.54 -12.24
N ASP A 30 -9.31 6.45 -11.49
CA ASP A 30 -8.85 6.87 -10.17
C ASP A 30 -8.88 5.71 -9.17
N GLU A 31 -9.92 4.87 -9.19
CA GLU A 31 -10.00 3.68 -8.32
C GLU A 31 -8.87 2.69 -8.67
N SER A 32 -8.61 2.49 -9.97
CA SER A 32 -7.55 1.60 -10.45
C SER A 32 -6.16 2.12 -10.06
N GLU A 33 -5.92 3.42 -10.20
CA GLU A 33 -4.66 4.06 -9.82
C GLU A 33 -4.32 3.80 -8.36
N ARG A 34 -5.31 3.93 -7.46
CA ARG A 34 -5.08 3.70 -6.03
C ARG A 34 -4.79 2.25 -5.69
N VAL A 35 -5.44 1.31 -6.38
CA VAL A 35 -5.12 -0.12 -6.24
C VAL A 35 -3.71 -0.41 -6.77
N LEU A 36 -3.33 0.17 -7.91
CA LEU A 36 -1.98 0.05 -8.47
C LEU A 36 -0.90 0.63 -7.56
N GLY A 37 -1.20 1.67 -6.78
CA GLY A 37 -0.30 2.19 -5.75
C GLY A 37 0.08 1.14 -4.71
N VAL A 38 -0.87 0.31 -4.27
CA VAL A 38 -0.60 -0.80 -3.32
C VAL A 38 0.27 -1.86 -3.97
N GLU A 39 -0.06 -2.27 -5.20
CA GLU A 39 0.75 -3.24 -5.97
C GLU A 39 2.18 -2.75 -6.17
N THR A 40 2.35 -1.45 -6.40
CA THR A 40 3.68 -0.82 -6.52
C THR A 40 4.49 -0.98 -5.23
N LEU A 41 3.88 -0.72 -4.06
CA LEU A 41 4.56 -0.92 -2.78
C LEU A 41 4.95 -2.39 -2.55
N ILE A 42 4.08 -3.34 -2.92
CA ILE A 42 4.37 -4.78 -2.83
C ILE A 42 5.57 -5.13 -3.71
N GLY A 43 5.59 -4.66 -4.96
CA GLY A 43 6.71 -4.85 -5.88
C GLY A 43 8.02 -4.24 -5.36
N MET A 44 7.95 -3.06 -4.74
CA MET A 44 9.11 -2.43 -4.10
C MET A 44 9.68 -3.29 -2.97
N VAL A 45 8.83 -3.75 -2.04
CA VAL A 45 9.29 -4.61 -0.92
C VAL A 45 9.86 -5.94 -1.44
N GLN A 46 9.22 -6.56 -2.43
CA GLN A 46 9.73 -7.77 -3.05
C GLN A 46 11.14 -7.55 -3.61
N ALA A 47 11.33 -6.47 -4.39
CA ALA A 47 12.62 -6.11 -4.95
C ALA A 47 13.68 -5.82 -3.87
N MET A 48 13.29 -5.16 -2.77
CA MET A 48 14.18 -4.89 -1.64
C MET A 48 14.72 -6.19 -1.01
N VAL A 49 13.85 -7.18 -0.80
CA VAL A 49 14.24 -8.46 -0.19
C VAL A 49 15.09 -9.29 -1.13
N GLU A 50 14.72 -9.35 -2.42
CA GLU A 50 15.52 -10.03 -3.45
C GLU A 50 16.94 -9.45 -3.56
N GLN A 51 17.09 -8.13 -3.41
CA GLN A 51 18.39 -7.47 -3.42
C GLN A 51 19.21 -7.69 -2.14
N SER A 52 18.55 -8.06 -1.03
CA SER A 52 19.17 -8.13 0.30
C SER A 52 19.50 -9.56 0.77
N GLY A 53 19.11 -10.60 0.02
CA GLY A 53 19.40 -11.98 0.39
C GLY A 53 18.47 -13.02 -0.25
N ASP A 54 17.99 -13.97 0.57
CA ASP A 54 17.10 -15.05 0.14
C ASP A 54 15.62 -14.66 0.38
N PRO A 55 14.80 -14.49 -0.67
CA PRO A 55 13.39 -14.18 -0.54
C PRO A 55 12.53 -15.40 -0.14
N ALA A 56 13.10 -16.61 -0.01
CA ALA A 56 12.34 -17.82 0.27
C ALA A 56 11.48 -17.68 1.54
N GLY A 57 10.16 -17.86 1.37
CA GLY A 57 9.19 -17.77 2.45
C GLY A 57 8.80 -16.36 2.89
N PHE A 58 9.33 -15.31 2.25
CA PHE A 58 8.92 -13.94 2.49
C PHE A 58 7.64 -13.60 1.70
N ASP A 59 6.65 -13.06 2.40
CA ASP A 59 5.38 -12.60 1.80
C ASP A 59 5.35 -11.07 1.81
N ALA A 60 5.73 -10.47 0.68
CA ALA A 60 5.78 -9.02 0.52
C ALA A 60 4.40 -8.35 0.69
N ALA A 61 3.34 -8.99 0.19
CA ALA A 61 1.99 -8.47 0.31
C ALA A 61 1.54 -8.42 1.77
N ARG A 62 1.82 -9.48 2.53
CA ARG A 62 1.56 -9.51 3.98
C ARG A 62 2.40 -8.50 4.74
N TRP A 63 3.68 -8.37 4.40
CA TRP A 63 4.56 -7.38 5.04
C TRP A 63 4.07 -5.96 4.80
N VAL A 64 3.70 -5.61 3.56
CA VAL A 64 3.14 -4.29 3.21
C VAL A 64 1.83 -4.05 3.93
N SER A 65 0.94 -5.04 3.97
CA SER A 65 -0.31 -4.98 4.75
C SER A 65 -0.04 -4.59 6.20
N ASP A 66 0.94 -5.22 6.84
CA ASP A 66 1.25 -4.97 8.24
C ASP A 66 1.93 -3.60 8.43
N TRP A 67 2.87 -3.24 7.54
CA TRP A 67 3.56 -1.95 7.56
C TRP A 67 2.61 -0.76 7.36
N LEU A 68 1.68 -0.86 6.41
CA LEU A 68 0.68 0.18 6.15
C LEU A 68 -0.18 0.49 7.37
N SER A 69 -0.38 -0.48 8.27
CA SER A 69 -1.20 -0.33 9.47
C SER A 69 -0.43 0.15 10.72
N LYS A 70 0.90 0.26 10.64
CA LYS A 70 1.73 0.66 11.78
C LYS A 70 1.93 2.17 11.82
N PRO A 71 1.70 2.84 12.96
CA PRO A 71 2.10 4.23 13.17
C PRO A 71 3.60 4.43 12.94
N LEU A 72 3.97 5.48 12.21
CA LEU A 72 5.38 5.82 11.95
C LEU A 72 5.75 7.17 12.57
N PRO A 73 6.88 7.28 13.28
CA PRO A 73 7.36 8.56 13.81
C PRO A 73 7.56 9.62 12.72
N ALA A 74 8.04 9.21 11.54
CA ALA A 74 8.22 10.09 10.38
C ALA A 74 6.91 10.71 9.86
N LEU A 75 5.76 10.12 10.20
CA LEU A 75 4.42 10.63 9.88
C LEU A 75 3.72 11.20 11.12
N ALA A 76 4.49 11.65 12.13
CA ALA A 76 3.98 12.17 13.40
C ALA A 76 3.00 11.20 14.11
N GLY A 77 3.22 9.88 13.98
CA GLY A 77 2.37 8.85 14.56
C GLY A 77 1.16 8.45 13.71
N ALA A 78 0.99 9.01 12.51
CA ALA A 78 0.03 8.50 11.54
C ALA A 78 0.52 7.19 10.89
N THR A 79 -0.42 6.45 10.32
CA THR A 79 -0.12 5.22 9.56
C THR A 79 0.09 5.56 8.08
N PRO A 80 0.95 4.84 7.34
CA PRO A 80 1.05 5.02 5.89
C PRO A 80 -0.29 4.87 5.17
N ALA A 81 -1.16 3.95 5.63
CA ALA A 81 -2.49 3.74 5.08
C ALA A 81 -3.35 5.03 5.07
N SER A 82 -3.12 5.96 6.00
CA SER A 82 -3.84 7.22 6.09
C SER A 82 -3.59 8.19 4.92
N TYR A 83 -2.61 7.91 4.07
CA TYR A 83 -2.22 8.72 2.92
C TYR A 83 -2.51 8.04 1.57
N MET A 84 -3.07 6.82 1.58
CA MET A 84 -3.20 6.00 0.37
C MET A 84 -4.42 6.35 -0.50
N ASP A 85 -5.25 7.31 -0.11
CA ASP A 85 -6.45 7.73 -0.83
C ASP A 85 -6.19 8.75 -1.95
N THR A 86 -4.96 9.26 -2.04
CA THR A 86 -4.50 10.23 -3.04
C THR A 86 -3.23 9.76 -3.73
N PHE A 87 -3.02 10.22 -4.96
CA PHE A 87 -1.81 9.92 -5.73
C PHE A 87 -0.55 10.47 -5.03
N GLU A 88 -0.62 11.71 -4.56
CA GLU A 88 0.44 12.42 -3.87
C GLU A 88 0.80 11.73 -2.56
N GLY A 89 -0.20 11.27 -1.81
CA GLY A 89 0.03 10.51 -0.59
C GLY A 89 0.65 9.13 -0.85
N GLN A 90 0.25 8.43 -1.92
CA GLN A 90 0.91 7.18 -2.34
C GLN A 90 2.37 7.40 -2.73
N LYS A 91 2.67 8.50 -3.43
CA LYS A 91 4.04 8.87 -3.77
C LYS A 91 4.88 9.12 -2.50
N LEU A 92 4.33 9.86 -1.54
CA LEU A 92 4.98 10.07 -0.24
C LEU A 92 5.26 8.74 0.48
N VAL A 93 4.29 7.82 0.50
CA VAL A 93 4.46 6.51 1.13
C VAL A 93 5.51 5.66 0.42
N ALA A 94 5.57 5.70 -0.91
CA ALA A 94 6.61 5.01 -1.69
C ALA A 94 8.01 5.57 -1.45
N GLU A 95 8.15 6.90 -1.38
CA GLU A 95 9.40 7.56 -1.01
C GLU A 95 9.83 7.16 0.41
N LEU A 96 8.89 7.18 1.36
CA LEU A 96 9.10 6.76 2.74
C LEU A 96 9.63 5.32 2.81
N LEU A 97 9.03 4.40 2.05
CA LEU A 97 9.44 3.01 1.96
C LEU A 97 10.86 2.88 1.36
N SER A 98 11.17 3.63 0.30
CA SER A 98 12.49 3.63 -0.34
C SER A 98 13.61 4.06 0.63
N MET A 99 13.33 5.07 1.46
CA MET A 99 14.28 5.53 2.47
C MET A 99 14.61 4.43 3.50
N THR A 100 13.67 3.55 3.84
CA THR A 100 13.92 2.45 4.79
C THR A 100 14.95 1.45 4.29
N GLN A 101 14.97 1.17 2.97
CA GLN A 101 15.96 0.28 2.35
C GLN A 101 17.38 0.86 2.44
N SER A 102 17.52 2.16 2.18
CA SER A 102 18.82 2.83 2.16
C SER A 102 19.44 3.00 3.56
N GLY A 103 18.71 2.68 4.63
CA GLY A 103 19.10 3.03 6.00
C GLY A 103 19.07 4.54 6.26
N ALA A 104 18.56 5.33 5.31
CA ALA A 104 18.41 6.78 5.46
C ALA A 104 17.11 7.06 6.24
N TYR A 105 17.17 6.92 7.56
CA TYR A 105 16.27 7.64 8.44
C TYR A 105 17.06 8.37 9.53
N ALA A 106 16.70 9.64 9.70
CA ALA A 106 17.02 10.49 10.85
C ALA A 106 16.30 10.00 12.12
#